data_AF-A0AAV4R913-F1
#
_entry.id   AF-A0AAV4R913-F1
#
_cell.length_a   1.000
_cell.length_b   1.000
_cell.length_c   1.000
_cell.angle_alpha   90.00
_cell.angle_beta   90.00
_cell.angle_gamma   90.00
#
_symmetry.space_group_name_H-M   'P 1'
#
loop_
_entity.id
_entity.type
_entity.pdbx_description
1 polymer ?
#
loop_
_entity_poly.entity_id
_entity_poly.type
_entity_poly.pdbx_seq_one_letter_code
_entity_poly.pdbx_strand_id
1 'polypeptide(L)'
;MTRYIYFFESHKFSFYVAKFVRVHRKLVSTYESASLRRFYKGRVDNIRAATAEALAWVKVMCDAQQVTEETKVQLFQACIKKQTEIMLYTINGEGPDNHLLALREIAASKNQPDLPLFQDKSYWEFLNFRMSTSQLPTKYGILVGYGPVVPDGYGCSYNPCDDHIDFCVSSFFSSKETSSDFFAHSLEGSLLNMGEICEKMSQMEQEAKQGNSTQQQ
;
A
#
# COMPACT_ATOMS: atom_id res chain seq x y z
N MET A 1 -15.59 -16.43 6.74
CA MET A 1 -14.23 -15.99 7.14
C MET A 1 -13.16 -16.34 6.11
N THR A 2 -13.12 -17.54 5.55
CA THR A 2 -12.06 -17.99 4.61
C THR A 2 -12.00 -17.25 3.26
N ARG A 3 -13.08 -16.57 2.84
CA ARG A 3 -13.15 -15.87 1.53
C ARG A 3 -12.38 -14.54 1.47
N TYR A 4 -12.22 -13.83 2.59
CA TYR A 4 -11.50 -12.55 2.64
C TYR A 4 -10.01 -12.74 2.40
N ILE A 5 -9.46 -13.83 2.93
CA ILE A 5 -8.02 -14.05 3.02
C ILE A 5 -7.44 -14.43 1.64
N TYR A 6 -8.18 -15.21 0.83
CA TYR A 6 -7.81 -15.50 -0.56
C TYR A 6 -7.77 -14.25 -1.46
N PHE A 7 -8.64 -13.26 -1.20
CA PHE A 7 -8.59 -11.98 -1.91
C PHE A 7 -7.30 -11.22 -1.58
N PHE A 8 -6.83 -11.31 -0.33
CA PHE A 8 -5.65 -10.62 0.17
C PHE A 8 -4.32 -11.26 -0.25
N GLU A 9 -4.24 -12.58 -0.43
CA GLU A 9 -3.03 -13.23 -0.97
C GLU A 9 -2.72 -12.83 -2.42
N SER A 10 -3.75 -12.55 -3.21
CA SER A 10 -3.63 -12.26 -4.65
C SER A 10 -3.58 -10.76 -4.98
N HIS A 11 -4.01 -9.90 -4.05
CA HIS A 11 -4.07 -8.45 -4.24
C HIS A 11 -3.41 -7.78 -3.04
N LYS A 12 -2.07 -7.66 -3.07
CA LYS A 12 -1.22 -6.97 -2.09
C LYS A 12 -1.67 -5.52 -1.89
N PHE A 13 -2.76 -5.36 -1.17
CA PHE A 13 -3.44 -4.10 -1.03
C PHE A 13 -2.69 -3.28 0.01
N SER A 14 -2.50 -2.00 -0.27
CA SER A 14 -1.82 -1.14 0.69
C SER A 14 -2.82 -0.56 1.68
N PHE A 15 -3.20 -1.41 2.65
CA PHE A 15 -4.06 -1.08 3.79
C PHE A 15 -3.60 0.18 4.54
N TYR A 16 -2.30 0.45 4.48
CA TYR A 16 -1.62 1.53 5.20
C TYR A 16 -1.91 2.92 4.63
N VAL A 17 -2.11 3.02 3.30
CA VAL A 17 -2.40 4.31 2.64
C VAL A 17 -3.75 4.85 3.09
N ALA A 18 -4.74 3.97 3.16
CA ALA A 18 -6.08 4.31 3.61
C ALA A 18 -6.11 4.85 5.02
N LYS A 19 -5.34 4.20 5.91
CA LYS A 19 -5.34 4.62 7.30
C LYS A 19 -4.45 5.81 7.58
N PHE A 20 -3.29 5.93 6.92
CA PHE A 20 -2.46 7.12 7.08
C PHE A 20 -3.27 8.39 6.74
N VAL A 21 -4.05 8.38 5.66
CA VAL A 21 -4.94 9.50 5.32
C VAL A 21 -6.06 9.69 6.35
N ARG A 22 -6.66 8.62 6.90
CA ARG A 22 -7.71 8.77 7.92
C ARG A 22 -7.18 9.38 9.23
N VAL A 23 -5.97 9.01 9.65
CA VAL A 23 -5.32 9.52 10.88
C VAL A 23 -4.77 10.93 10.66
N HIS A 24 -4.02 11.12 9.57
CA HIS A 24 -3.23 12.34 9.34
C HIS A 24 -3.86 13.31 8.35
N ARG A 25 -5.02 12.96 7.77
CA ARG A 25 -5.75 13.75 6.75
C ARG A 25 -4.96 14.06 5.48
N LYS A 26 -3.83 13.38 5.26
CA LYS A 26 -2.94 13.56 4.10
C LYS A 26 -2.43 12.21 3.62
N LEU A 27 -2.21 12.08 2.32
CA LEU A 27 -1.49 10.94 1.75
C LEU A 27 0.00 11.29 1.71
N VAL A 28 0.86 10.31 1.94
CA VAL A 28 2.31 10.51 2.07
C VAL A 28 3.09 9.53 1.22
N SER A 29 4.35 9.85 0.95
CA SER A 29 5.24 8.90 0.29
C SER A 29 5.32 7.60 1.08
N THR A 30 5.01 6.49 0.40
CA THR A 30 5.01 5.15 0.98
C THR A 30 6.12 4.32 0.37
N TYR A 31 6.71 3.46 1.19
CA TYR A 31 7.62 2.42 0.75
C TYR A 31 7.01 1.05 1.02
N GLU A 32 7.04 0.17 0.02
CA GLU A 32 6.74 -1.25 0.19
C GLU A 32 7.78 -2.09 -0.56
N SER A 33 8.44 -3.01 0.14
CA SER A 33 9.49 -3.83 -0.47
C SER A 33 8.95 -4.77 -1.56
N ALA A 34 9.42 -4.60 -2.79
CA ALA A 34 9.24 -5.56 -3.89
C ALA A 34 10.52 -6.36 -4.12
N SER A 35 10.43 -7.69 -4.09
CA SER A 35 11.56 -8.57 -4.41
C SER A 35 11.96 -8.47 -5.89
N LEU A 36 13.23 -8.20 -6.15
CA LEU A 36 13.86 -8.27 -7.48
C LEU A 36 14.61 -9.58 -7.71
N ARG A 37 14.36 -10.63 -6.91
CA ARG A 37 15.09 -11.92 -6.98
C ARG A 37 14.96 -12.68 -8.32
N ARG A 38 14.16 -12.19 -9.27
CA ARG A 38 14.15 -12.65 -10.67
C ARG A 38 15.44 -12.30 -11.41
N PHE A 39 16.15 -11.28 -10.96
CA PHE A 39 17.38 -10.78 -11.58
C PHE A 39 18.61 -11.25 -10.81
N TYR A 40 19.73 -11.40 -11.53
CA TYR A 40 21.02 -11.71 -10.90
C TYR A 40 21.41 -10.62 -9.89
N LYS A 41 21.76 -11.03 -8.67
CA LYS A 41 22.02 -10.14 -7.52
C LYS A 41 20.83 -9.24 -7.12
N GLY A 42 19.63 -9.52 -7.62
CA GLY A 42 18.43 -8.77 -7.30
C GLY A 42 18.11 -8.79 -5.81
N ARG A 43 17.92 -7.60 -5.24
CA ARG A 43 17.48 -7.39 -3.85
C ARG A 43 16.03 -6.97 -3.84
N VAL A 44 15.78 -5.67 -3.70
CA VAL A 44 14.44 -5.10 -3.65
C VAL A 44 14.36 -3.81 -4.47
N ASP A 45 13.16 -3.50 -4.92
CA ASP A 45 12.73 -2.18 -5.38
C ASP A 45 11.52 -1.72 -4.55
N ASN A 46 10.93 -0.58 -4.89
CA ASN A 46 9.86 0.04 -4.12
C ASN A 46 8.49 -0.01 -4.84
N ILE A 47 7.49 -0.59 -4.20
CA ILE A 47 6.08 -0.46 -4.57
C ILE A 47 5.53 0.82 -3.92
N ARG A 48 5.18 1.79 -4.75
CA ARG A 48 4.61 3.07 -4.28
C ARG A 48 3.09 3.01 -4.24
N ALA A 49 2.57 2.65 -3.08
CA ALA A 49 1.14 2.51 -2.88
C ALA A 49 0.33 3.82 -2.78
N ALA A 50 1.00 4.92 -2.52
CA ALA A 50 0.42 6.26 -2.47
C ALA A 50 0.01 6.78 -3.87
N THR A 51 -1.05 6.21 -4.44
CA THR A 51 -1.57 6.53 -5.78
C THR A 51 -2.75 7.49 -5.76
N ALA A 52 -3.08 8.06 -6.92
CA ALA A 52 -4.27 8.90 -7.08
C ALA A 52 -5.57 8.10 -6.86
N GLU A 53 -5.58 6.83 -7.28
CA GLU A 53 -6.68 5.88 -7.10
C GLU A 53 -6.87 5.55 -5.62
N ALA A 54 -5.77 5.32 -4.88
CA ALA A 54 -5.83 5.16 -3.43
C ALA A 54 -6.36 6.42 -2.77
N LEU A 55 -5.89 7.62 -3.16
CA LEU A 55 -6.42 8.87 -2.61
C LEU A 55 -7.93 9.03 -2.85
N ALA A 56 -8.39 8.73 -4.06
CA ALA A 56 -9.79 8.86 -4.45
C ALA A 56 -10.69 7.93 -3.62
N TRP A 57 -10.30 6.65 -3.50
CA TRP A 57 -11.04 5.69 -2.69
C TRP A 57 -11.07 6.10 -1.22
N VAL A 58 -9.93 6.50 -0.66
CA VAL A 58 -9.82 6.80 0.76
C VAL A 58 -10.59 8.04 1.17
N LYS A 59 -10.65 9.06 0.32
CA LYS A 59 -11.51 10.24 0.53
C LYS A 59 -12.96 9.82 0.72
N VAL A 60 -13.49 9.01 -0.18
CA VAL A 60 -14.86 8.51 -0.11
C VAL A 60 -15.10 7.65 1.14
N MET A 61 -14.10 6.90 1.58
CA MET A 61 -14.20 6.09 2.82
C MET A 61 -14.08 6.92 4.11
N CYS A 62 -13.55 8.15 4.04
CA CYS A 62 -13.34 9.03 5.20
C CYS A 62 -14.36 10.17 5.31
N ASP A 63 -15.03 10.53 4.23
CA ASP A 63 -15.97 11.65 4.17
C ASP A 63 -17.40 11.21 4.54
N ALA A 64 -18.13 12.10 5.22
CA ALA A 64 -19.50 11.86 5.68
C ALA A 64 -20.57 12.08 4.60
N GLN A 65 -20.17 12.45 3.38
CA GLN A 65 -21.10 12.59 2.26
C GLN A 65 -21.59 11.20 1.82
N GLN A 66 -22.89 11.09 1.57
CA GLN A 66 -23.49 9.86 1.08
C GLN A 66 -23.04 9.58 -0.36
N VAL A 67 -21.95 8.83 -0.50
CA VAL A 67 -21.54 8.20 -1.74
C VAL A 67 -22.15 6.81 -1.81
N THR A 68 -22.64 6.41 -2.98
CA THR A 68 -23.28 5.11 -3.15
C THR A 68 -22.26 3.97 -2.96
N GLU A 69 -22.76 2.81 -2.57
CA GLU A 69 -21.90 1.64 -2.34
C GLU A 69 -21.24 1.16 -3.64
N GLU A 70 -21.93 1.30 -4.77
CA GLU A 70 -21.40 0.97 -6.09
C GLU A 70 -20.17 1.82 -6.40
N THR A 71 -20.21 3.13 -6.12
CA THR A 71 -19.05 4.01 -6.32
C THR A 71 -17.89 3.62 -5.39
N LYS A 72 -18.16 3.26 -4.13
CA LYS A 72 -17.11 2.78 -3.20
C LYS A 72 -16.43 1.52 -3.73
N VAL A 73 -17.20 0.56 -4.22
CA VAL A 73 -16.69 -0.69 -4.82
C VAL A 73 -15.88 -0.40 -6.09
N GLN A 74 -16.37 0.46 -6.98
CA GLN A 74 -15.66 0.83 -8.21
C GLN A 74 -14.31 1.49 -7.92
N LEU A 75 -14.27 2.45 -6.99
CA LEU A 75 -13.02 3.10 -6.57
C LEU A 75 -12.06 2.11 -5.91
N PHE A 76 -12.59 1.19 -5.11
CA PHE A 76 -11.79 0.12 -4.51
C PHE A 76 -11.15 -0.79 -5.55
N GLN A 77 -11.92 -1.23 -6.56
CA GLN A 77 -11.43 -2.03 -7.67
C GLN A 77 -10.37 -1.29 -8.49
N ALA A 78 -10.56 0.01 -8.75
CA ALA A 78 -9.56 0.84 -9.42
C ALA A 78 -8.25 0.94 -8.62
N CYS A 79 -8.36 1.13 -7.31
CA CYS A 79 -7.21 1.15 -6.39
C CYS A 79 -6.45 -0.18 -6.42
N ILE A 80 -7.15 -1.32 -6.34
CA ILE A 80 -6.55 -2.66 -6.42
C ILE A 80 -5.85 -2.86 -7.75
N LYS A 81 -6.52 -2.53 -8.86
CA LYS A 81 -5.96 -2.67 -10.21
C LYS A 81 -4.65 -1.88 -10.32
N LYS A 82 -4.63 -0.64 -9.83
CA LYS A 82 -3.42 0.19 -9.91
C LYS A 82 -2.29 -0.35 -9.03
N GLN A 83 -2.59 -0.77 -7.81
CA GLN A 83 -1.61 -1.38 -6.92
C GLN A 83 -1.00 -2.66 -7.54
N THR A 84 -1.82 -3.49 -8.17
CA THR A 84 -1.37 -4.69 -8.89
C THR A 84 -0.49 -4.34 -10.08
N GLU A 85 -0.86 -3.34 -10.88
CA GLU A 85 -0.03 -2.83 -11.98
C GLU A 85 1.35 -2.38 -11.48
N ILE A 86 1.37 -1.61 -10.39
CA ILE A 86 2.60 -1.15 -9.74
C ILE A 86 3.45 -2.31 -9.26
N MET A 87 2.85 -3.24 -8.54
CA MET A 87 3.54 -4.44 -8.08
C MET A 87 4.16 -5.19 -9.26
N LEU A 88 3.42 -5.40 -10.35
CA LEU A 88 3.86 -6.19 -11.50
C LEU A 88 5.05 -5.55 -12.21
N TYR A 89 4.99 -4.25 -12.55
CA TYR A 89 6.14 -3.59 -13.19
C TYR A 89 7.34 -3.55 -12.23
N THR A 90 7.11 -3.36 -10.94
CA THR A 90 8.20 -3.24 -9.95
C THR A 90 8.95 -4.57 -9.79
N ILE A 91 8.26 -5.70 -9.64
CA ILE A 91 8.91 -7.02 -9.55
C ILE A 91 9.55 -7.46 -10.88
N ASN A 92 9.17 -6.82 -11.99
CA ASN A 92 9.79 -6.97 -13.31
C ASN A 92 10.97 -6.00 -13.54
N GLY A 93 11.41 -5.26 -12.51
CA GLY A 93 12.57 -4.37 -12.62
C GLY A 93 12.30 -3.07 -13.40
N GLU A 94 11.04 -2.72 -13.58
CA GLU A 94 10.60 -1.50 -14.29
C GLU A 94 10.24 -0.37 -13.30
N GLY A 95 10.58 -0.55 -12.01
CA GLY A 95 10.35 0.42 -10.95
C GLY A 95 11.22 1.67 -11.05
N PRO A 96 10.73 2.85 -10.62
CA PRO A 96 11.48 4.09 -10.76
C PRO A 96 12.55 4.30 -9.70
N ASP A 97 12.41 3.77 -8.49
CA ASP A 97 13.24 4.15 -7.34
C ASP A 97 14.71 3.77 -7.51
N ASN A 98 15.01 2.50 -7.80
CA ASN A 98 16.38 2.07 -8.05
C ASN A 98 16.97 2.71 -9.32
N HIS A 99 16.15 2.94 -10.34
CA HIS A 99 16.58 3.59 -11.59
C HIS A 99 16.97 5.05 -11.34
N LEU A 100 16.15 5.82 -10.62
CA LEU A 100 16.45 7.20 -10.24
C LEU A 100 17.69 7.29 -9.34
N LEU A 101 17.85 6.36 -8.40
CA LEU A 101 19.07 6.25 -7.59
C LEU A 101 20.29 6.01 -8.49
N ALA A 102 20.23 5.04 -9.41
CA ALA A 102 21.34 4.76 -10.32
C ALA A 102 21.71 5.97 -11.18
N LEU A 103 20.73 6.70 -11.71
CA LEU A 103 20.98 7.93 -12.48
C LEU A 103 21.70 8.99 -11.64
N ARG A 104 21.29 9.19 -10.38
CA ARG A 104 21.93 10.12 -9.46
C ARG A 104 23.37 9.73 -9.16
N GLU A 105 23.61 8.47 -8.79
CA GLU A 105 24.95 7.98 -8.45
C GLU A 105 25.88 7.96 -9.67
N ILE A 106 25.37 7.68 -10.87
CA ILE A 106 26.13 7.76 -12.13
C ILE A 106 26.56 9.21 -12.40
N ALA A 107 25.65 10.18 -12.28
CA ALA A 107 25.99 11.60 -12.45
C ALA A 107 27.08 12.04 -11.47
N ALA A 108 26.93 11.68 -10.19
CA ALA A 108 27.92 11.96 -9.15
C ALA A 108 29.28 11.31 -9.45
N SER A 109 29.30 10.04 -9.90
CA SER A 109 30.55 9.33 -10.24
C SER A 109 31.33 9.97 -11.40
N LYS A 110 30.62 10.72 -12.26
CA LYS A 110 31.20 11.45 -13.39
C LYS A 110 31.57 12.90 -13.06
N ASN A 111 31.46 13.31 -11.79
CA ASN A 111 31.60 14.70 -11.35
C ASN A 111 30.71 15.67 -12.15
N GLN A 112 29.54 15.20 -12.61
CA GLN A 112 28.56 16.08 -13.23
C GLN A 112 27.84 16.87 -12.14
N PRO A 113 27.43 18.12 -12.42
CA PRO A 113 26.58 18.85 -11.50
C PRO A 113 25.27 18.09 -11.29
N ASP A 114 24.72 18.18 -10.08
CA ASP A 114 23.44 17.55 -9.76
C ASP A 114 22.37 18.00 -10.74
N LEU A 115 21.69 17.03 -11.35
CA LEU A 115 20.57 17.31 -12.25
C LEU A 115 19.48 18.08 -11.48
N PRO A 116 18.81 19.08 -12.08
CA PRO A 116 17.77 19.86 -11.41
C PRO A 116 16.70 19.00 -10.74
N LEU A 117 16.37 17.85 -11.32
CA LEU A 117 15.45 16.86 -10.74
C LEU A 117 15.84 16.44 -9.32
N PHE A 118 17.13 16.17 -9.06
CA PHE A 118 17.60 15.68 -7.75
C PHE A 118 17.76 16.78 -6.70
N GLN A 119 17.76 18.05 -7.14
CA GLN A 119 17.74 19.21 -6.26
C GLN A 119 16.31 19.65 -5.91
N ASP A 120 15.32 19.21 -6.70
CA ASP A 120 13.93 19.61 -6.52
C ASP A 120 13.35 19.06 -5.21
N LYS A 121 12.58 19.89 -4.51
CA LYS A 121 11.92 19.52 -3.25
C LYS A 121 11.02 18.29 -3.40
N SER A 122 10.40 18.11 -4.57
CA SER A 122 9.54 16.96 -4.85
C SER A 122 10.32 15.64 -4.86
N TYR A 123 11.58 15.62 -5.29
CA TYR A 123 12.43 14.42 -5.22
C TYR A 123 12.74 14.04 -3.77
N TRP A 124 13.00 15.02 -2.91
CA TRP A 124 13.21 14.78 -1.49
C TRP A 124 11.94 14.32 -0.77
N GLU A 125 10.78 14.88 -1.09
CA GLU A 125 9.49 14.37 -0.58
C GLU A 125 9.18 12.97 -1.13
N PHE A 126 9.53 12.69 -2.39
CA PHE A 126 9.41 11.36 -2.99
C PHE A 126 10.22 10.30 -2.23
N LEU A 127 11.39 10.66 -1.67
CA LEU A 127 12.20 9.78 -0.83
C LEU A 127 11.85 9.85 0.67
N ASN A 128 10.93 10.72 1.08
CA ASN A 128 10.53 10.92 2.47
C ASN A 128 9.45 9.90 2.90
N PHE A 129 9.86 8.64 3.08
CA PHE A 129 8.95 7.53 3.36
C PHE A 129 8.36 7.55 4.78
N ARG A 130 7.33 8.37 4.99
CA ARG A 130 6.57 8.45 6.24
C ARG A 130 5.79 7.17 6.57
N MET A 131 5.59 6.30 5.58
CA MET A 131 5.03 4.97 5.78
C MET A 131 5.94 3.94 5.12
N SER A 132 6.69 3.19 5.91
CA SER A 132 7.60 2.14 5.41
C SER A 132 7.09 0.76 5.77
N THR A 133 6.84 -0.07 4.76
CA THR A 133 6.08 -1.31 4.90
C THR A 133 6.75 -2.49 4.21
N SER A 134 6.45 -3.71 4.69
CA SER A 134 6.90 -4.94 4.05
C SER A 134 6.04 -6.12 4.49
N GLN A 135 5.74 -6.98 3.53
CA GLN A 135 5.13 -8.28 3.79
C GLN A 135 6.21 -9.30 4.09
N LEU A 136 6.12 -9.97 5.24
CA LEU A 136 7.09 -10.96 5.69
C LEU A 136 6.39 -12.29 5.99
N PRO A 137 6.03 -13.05 4.93
CA PRO A 137 5.24 -14.27 5.09
C PRO A 137 6.02 -15.35 5.84
N THR A 138 5.45 -15.88 6.91
CA THR A 138 6.02 -17.00 7.68
C THR A 138 4.92 -17.86 8.31
N LYS A 139 5.15 -19.17 8.38
CA LYS A 139 4.25 -20.14 9.01
C LYS A 139 4.65 -20.49 10.45
N TYR A 140 5.72 -19.89 10.95
CA TYR A 140 6.35 -20.29 12.22
C TYR A 140 5.94 -19.41 13.42
N GLY A 141 4.89 -18.60 13.29
CA GLY A 141 4.46 -17.66 14.34
C GLY A 141 5.53 -16.62 14.70
N ILE A 142 6.41 -16.28 13.74
CA ILE A 142 7.47 -15.30 13.94
C ILE A 142 6.93 -13.94 13.51
N LEU A 143 6.83 -13.01 14.46
CA LEU A 143 6.58 -11.61 14.16
C LEU A 143 7.90 -10.88 13.98
N VAL A 144 8.09 -10.27 12.82
CA VAL A 144 9.23 -9.40 12.53
C VAL A 144 8.76 -7.96 12.59
N GLY A 145 9.59 -7.07 13.10
CA GLY A 145 9.35 -5.63 13.20
C GLY A 145 10.61 -4.82 12.97
N TYR A 146 10.44 -3.57 12.57
CA TYR A 146 11.51 -2.58 12.40
C TYR A 146 11.00 -1.17 12.70
N GLY A 147 11.92 -0.26 13.00
CA GLY A 147 11.60 1.15 13.27
C GLY A 147 11.22 1.93 12.00
N PRO A 148 10.65 3.14 12.15
CA PRO A 148 10.43 4.04 11.03
C PRO A 148 11.76 4.49 10.38
N VAL A 149 11.70 4.88 9.11
CA VAL A 149 12.87 5.37 8.35
C VAL A 149 12.99 6.90 8.34
N VAL A 150 11.98 7.61 8.87
CA VAL A 150 11.97 9.07 9.06
C VAL A 150 11.40 9.43 10.43
N PRO A 151 11.79 10.56 11.06
CA PRO A 151 11.39 10.90 12.42
C PRO A 151 9.87 11.02 12.64
N ASP A 152 9.13 11.48 11.63
CA ASP A 152 7.67 11.68 11.62
C ASP A 152 6.92 10.55 10.90
N GLY A 153 7.52 9.35 10.81
CA GLY A 153 6.98 8.21 10.07
C GLY A 153 6.58 7.01 10.93
N TYR A 154 6.15 5.96 10.23
CA TYR A 154 5.85 4.64 10.76
C TYR A 154 6.68 3.55 10.06
N GLY A 155 7.09 2.53 10.81
CA GLY A 155 7.46 1.23 10.29
C GLY A 155 6.28 0.26 10.48
N CYS A 156 5.91 -0.49 9.45
CA CYS A 156 4.79 -1.43 9.53
C CYS A 156 5.07 -2.70 8.72
N SER A 157 5.43 -3.78 9.40
CA SER A 157 5.54 -5.11 8.80
C SER A 157 4.28 -5.92 9.07
N TYR A 158 3.99 -6.84 8.15
CA TYR A 158 2.80 -7.67 8.25
C TYR A 158 3.00 -9.09 7.71
N ASN A 159 2.29 -10.02 8.32
CA ASN A 159 2.27 -11.44 7.93
C ASN A 159 0.81 -11.88 7.75
N PRO A 160 0.32 -11.98 6.51
CA PRO A 160 -0.97 -12.61 6.25
C PRO A 160 -0.93 -14.10 6.58
N CYS A 161 -1.83 -14.54 7.46
CA CYS A 161 -2.04 -15.93 7.86
C CYS A 161 -3.39 -16.44 7.33
N ASP A 162 -3.69 -17.71 7.56
CA ASP A 162 -4.89 -18.38 7.03
C ASP A 162 -6.21 -17.81 7.59
N ASP A 163 -6.21 -17.26 8.80
CA ASP A 163 -7.40 -16.74 9.51
C ASP A 163 -7.20 -15.37 10.17
N HIS A 164 -5.99 -14.80 10.11
CA HIS A 164 -5.65 -13.50 10.69
C HIS A 164 -4.51 -12.82 9.90
N ILE A 165 -4.16 -11.59 10.28
CA ILE A 165 -2.98 -10.90 9.78
C ILE A 165 -2.22 -10.37 11.00
N ASP A 166 -0.97 -10.78 11.16
CA ASP A 166 -0.10 -10.19 12.18
C ASP A 166 0.46 -8.86 11.69
N PHE A 167 0.44 -7.84 12.55
CA PHE A 167 1.06 -6.55 12.28
C PHE A 167 2.09 -6.21 13.36
N CYS A 168 3.23 -5.67 12.95
CA CYS A 168 4.14 -4.97 13.84
C CYS A 168 4.24 -3.51 13.41
N VAL A 169 3.73 -2.61 14.24
CA VAL A 169 3.70 -1.16 13.99
C VAL A 169 4.71 -0.48 14.91
N SER A 170 5.50 0.43 14.35
CA SER A 170 6.45 1.24 15.09
C SER A 170 6.36 2.71 14.70
N SER A 171 6.68 3.59 15.65
CA SER A 171 6.77 5.04 15.52
C SER A 171 7.74 5.56 16.57
N PHE A 172 8.26 6.78 16.41
CA PHE A 172 9.13 7.39 17.41
C PHE A 172 8.32 8.18 18.45
N PHE A 173 8.57 7.94 19.75
CA PHE A 173 7.96 8.72 20.84
C PHE A 173 8.28 10.22 20.79
N SER A 174 9.39 10.60 20.14
CA SER A 174 9.77 12.01 19.95
C SER A 174 8.86 12.76 18.97
N SER A 175 8.12 12.03 18.12
CA SER A 175 7.18 12.65 17.19
C SER A 175 5.83 12.87 17.85
N LYS A 176 5.37 14.12 17.85
CA LYS A 176 4.01 14.46 18.30
C LYS A 176 2.95 14.12 17.24
N GLU A 177 3.37 13.83 16.01
CA GLU A 177 2.47 13.49 14.90
C GLU A 177 2.18 11.99 14.85
N THR A 178 2.98 11.12 15.48
CA THR A 178 2.84 9.66 15.32
C THR A 178 2.54 8.92 16.63
N SER A 179 1.74 7.86 16.53
CA SER A 179 1.41 6.97 17.65
C SER A 179 1.14 5.56 17.13
N SER A 180 1.99 4.61 17.52
CA SER A 180 1.87 3.20 17.09
C SER A 180 0.55 2.58 17.55
N ASP A 181 0.16 2.79 18.81
CA ASP A 181 -1.09 2.27 19.37
C ASP A 181 -2.30 2.84 18.62
N PHE A 182 -2.31 4.16 18.41
CA PHE A 182 -3.40 4.80 17.67
C PHE A 182 -3.47 4.30 16.24
N PHE A 183 -2.33 4.10 15.57
CA PHE A 183 -2.26 3.58 14.20
C PHE A 183 -2.70 2.11 14.11
N ALA A 184 -2.30 1.26 15.06
CA ALA A 184 -2.67 -0.15 15.11
C ALA A 184 -4.18 -0.34 15.35
N HIS A 185 -4.75 0.30 16.38
CA HIS A 185 -6.20 0.27 16.62
C HIS A 185 -6.99 0.81 15.42
N SER A 186 -6.44 1.84 14.82
CA SER A 186 -6.97 2.43 13.62
C SER A 186 -7.01 1.49 12.42
N LEU A 187 -5.96 0.68 12.23
CA LEU A 187 -5.79 -0.23 11.09
C LEU A 187 -6.83 -1.34 11.10
N GLU A 188 -7.17 -1.88 12.27
CA GLU A 188 -8.23 -2.87 12.47
C GLU A 188 -9.56 -2.39 11.87
N GLY A 189 -10.02 -1.18 12.24
CA GLY A 189 -11.26 -0.62 11.69
C GLY A 189 -11.23 -0.43 10.18
N SER A 190 -10.07 -0.08 9.61
CA SER A 190 -9.91 0.02 8.15
C SER A 190 -10.00 -1.33 7.45
N LEU A 191 -9.41 -2.38 8.04
CA LEU A 191 -9.49 -3.75 7.53
C LEU A 191 -10.94 -4.27 7.56
N LEU A 192 -11.67 -3.99 8.63
CA LEU A 192 -13.09 -4.36 8.73
C LEU A 192 -13.93 -3.65 7.65
N ASN A 193 -13.75 -2.34 7.47
CA ASN A 193 -14.47 -1.61 6.42
C ASN A 193 -14.13 -2.15 5.02
N MET A 194 -12.89 -2.56 4.77
CA MET A 194 -12.52 -3.21 3.52
C MET A 194 -13.15 -4.60 3.37
N GLY A 195 -13.26 -5.37 4.46
CA GLY A 195 -13.99 -6.63 4.49
C GLY A 195 -15.42 -6.46 3.99
N GLU A 196 -16.13 -5.45 4.51
CA GLU A 196 -17.50 -5.13 4.07
C GLU A 196 -17.56 -4.79 2.56
N ILE A 197 -16.60 -4.03 2.04
CA ILE A 197 -16.54 -3.72 0.60
C ILE A 197 -16.30 -4.99 -0.24
N CYS A 198 -15.46 -5.92 0.24
CA CYS A 198 -15.20 -7.19 -0.43
C CYS A 198 -16.44 -8.11 -0.45
N GLU A 199 -17.24 -8.11 0.62
CA GLU A 199 -18.53 -8.81 0.65
C GLU A 199 -19.47 -8.31 -0.41
N LYS A 200 -19.64 -6.98 -0.47
CA LYS A 200 -20.54 -6.33 -1.43
C LYS A 200 -20.09 -6.59 -2.85
N MET A 201 -18.79 -6.50 -3.13
CA MET A 201 -18.23 -6.86 -4.42
C MET A 201 -18.59 -8.31 -4.82
N SER A 202 -18.45 -9.25 -3.88
CA SER A 202 -18.78 -10.66 -4.10
C SER A 202 -20.27 -10.91 -4.33
N GLN A 203 -21.15 -10.12 -3.70
CA GLN A 203 -22.61 -10.19 -3.89
C GLN A 203 -22.99 -9.66 -5.28
N MET A 204 -22.48 -8.47 -5.64
CA MET A 204 -22.70 -7.85 -6.96
C MET A 204 -22.24 -8.75 -8.11
N GLU A 205 -21.11 -9.43 -7.96
CA GLU A 205 -20.63 -10.40 -8.95
C GLU A 205 -21.54 -11.64 -9.11
N GLN A 206 -22.17 -12.10 -8.03
CA GLN A 206 -23.11 -13.23 -8.07
C GLN A 206 -24.42 -12.83 -8.73
N GLU A 207 -24.94 -11.66 -8.40
CA GLU A 207 -26.16 -11.09 -9.01
C GLU A 207 -25.98 -10.87 -10.52
N ALA A 208 -24.83 -10.33 -10.95
CA ALA A 208 -24.52 -10.13 -12.36
C ALA A 208 -24.45 -11.47 -13.13
N LYS A 209 -23.92 -12.53 -12.52
CA LYS A 209 -23.86 -13.88 -13.11
C LYS A 209 -25.26 -14.51 -13.23
N GLN A 210 -26.12 -14.31 -12.23
CA GLN A 210 -27.50 -14.80 -12.26
C GLN A 210 -28.35 -14.05 -13.30
N GLY A 211 -28.26 -12.72 -13.36
CA GLY A 211 -29.00 -11.91 -14.35
C GLY A 211 -28.66 -12.24 -15.81
N ASN A 212 -27.39 -12.56 -16.10
CA ASN A 212 -26.97 -12.97 -17.45
C ASN A 212 -27.46 -14.37 -17.84
N SER A 213 -27.70 -15.27 -16.86
CA SER A 213 -28.25 -16.60 -17.13
C SER A 213 -29.76 -16.60 -17.41
N THR A 214 -30.50 -15.59 -16.92
CA THR A 214 -31.95 -15.45 -17.15
C THR A 214 -32.27 -14.77 -18.49
N GLN A 215 -31.33 -14.04 -19.09
CA GLN A 215 -31.50 -13.40 -20.41
C GLN A 215 -31.11 -14.30 -21.59
N GLN A 216 -30.64 -15.52 -21.34
CA GLN A 216 -30.27 -16.53 -22.36
C GLN A 216 -31.30 -17.67 -22.49
N GLN A 217 -32.48 -17.56 -21.88
CA GLN A 217 -33.64 -18.44 -22.07
C GLN A 217 -34.79 -17.66 -22.70
#